data_AF-A0A1D2R0N8-F1
#
_entry.id   AF-A0A1D2R0N8-F1
#
_cell.length_a   1.000
_cell.length_b   1.000
_cell.length_c   1.000
_cell.angle_alpha   90.00
_cell.angle_beta   90.00
_cell.angle_gamma   90.00
#
_symmetry.space_group_name_H-M   'P 1'
#
loop_
_entity.id
_entity.type
_entity.pdbx_description
1 polymer ?
#
loop_
_entity_poly.entity_id
_entity_poly.type
_entity_poly.pdbx_seq_one_letter_code
_entity_poly.pdbx_strand_id
1 'polypeptide(L)'
;MEIAKAKIKNNILILIPASILIIAFISGCVENENKYKYSKTISGINVYSQIPVSEVENWDDVLLIHKDNDTVIRCNLELSAVSHSNYNGPEISIGKGDRTGIYIHENSAAIKGVNDADITRACHAFVCLKEGLTCPENLSKIKEIINTNHLNIILDNTTRGKSVHGYIELFEAFGHVRVSSIDLYLMDNQKCELMSKLRRVDVVYQSINITGKTVNDCDIDGILILKSDNNEIKVTGKQIILSGDDEHLHSEEMLVFDIIAPELRQLMHQNKN
;
A
#
# COMPACT_ATOMS: atom_id res chain seq x y z
N MET A 1 30.14 67.39 -58.38
CA MET A 1 31.18 67.14 -57.36
C MET A 1 30.50 66.50 -56.18
N GLU A 2 30.41 65.17 -56.17
CA GLU A 2 31.42 64.26 -55.59
C GLU A 2 31.38 64.33 -54.06
N ILE A 3 30.66 63.42 -53.39
CA ILE A 3 31.03 62.04 -52.98
C ILE A 3 31.99 62.01 -51.78
N ALA A 4 31.42 61.50 -50.68
CA ALA A 4 31.96 60.64 -49.62
C ALA A 4 33.18 61.07 -48.78
N LYS A 5 33.04 60.87 -47.46
CA LYS A 5 33.74 59.79 -46.76
C LYS A 5 33.09 59.41 -45.43
N ALA A 6 32.85 58.12 -45.31
CA ALA A 6 32.34 57.43 -44.13
C ALA A 6 33.37 57.43 -42.98
N LYS A 7 32.86 57.31 -41.75
CA LYS A 7 33.53 56.53 -40.69
C LYS A 7 32.49 55.92 -39.76
N ILE A 8 32.13 54.68 -40.06
CA ILE A 8 31.37 53.79 -39.19
C ILE A 8 32.29 53.42 -38.03
N LYS A 9 31.84 53.65 -36.80
CA LYS A 9 32.44 53.02 -35.62
C LYS A 9 31.32 52.27 -34.89
N ASN A 10 31.39 50.96 -35.02
CA ASN A 10 30.65 49.99 -34.22
C ASN A 10 30.71 50.37 -32.74
N ASN A 11 29.55 50.36 -32.09
CA ASN A 11 29.36 49.64 -30.84
C ASN A 11 27.87 49.43 -30.61
N ILE A 12 27.49 48.17 -30.81
CA ILE A 12 26.16 47.61 -30.60
C ILE A 12 25.87 47.69 -29.10
N LEU A 13 25.00 48.61 -28.71
CA LEU A 13 24.37 48.61 -27.40
C LEU A 13 23.28 47.53 -27.44
N ILE A 14 23.63 46.30 -27.04
CA ILE A 14 22.67 45.21 -26.89
C ILE A 14 21.76 45.57 -25.72
N LEU A 15 20.56 46.06 -26.03
CA LEU A 15 19.42 45.98 -25.12
C LEU A 15 19.23 44.50 -24.78
N ILE A 16 19.40 44.13 -23.52
CA ILE A 16 18.96 42.84 -22.99
C ILE A 16 17.48 43.06 -22.58
N PRO A 17 16.49 42.55 -23.32
CA PRO A 17 15.13 42.54 -22.81
C PRO A 17 15.06 41.43 -21.75
N ALA A 18 14.73 41.83 -20.53
CA ALA A 18 14.34 40.97 -19.42
C ALA A 18 13.02 40.26 -19.77
N SER A 19 13.12 39.23 -20.62
CA SER A 19 11.96 38.51 -21.17
C SER A 19 12.22 37.01 -21.32
N ILE A 20 13.13 36.45 -20.51
CA ILE A 20 13.39 35.01 -20.50
C ILE A 20 13.33 34.54 -19.05
N LEU A 21 12.57 33.46 -18.86
CA LEU A 21 12.53 32.57 -17.69
C LEU A 21 11.50 32.86 -16.58
N ILE A 22 10.25 33.10 -16.97
CA ILE A 22 9.09 32.50 -16.27
C ILE A 22 8.15 31.93 -17.33
N ILE A 23 8.54 30.78 -17.92
CA ILE A 23 7.55 29.87 -18.48
C ILE A 23 7.24 28.91 -17.33
N ALA A 24 6.08 29.15 -16.73
CA ALA A 24 5.45 28.22 -15.81
C ALA A 24 5.39 26.84 -16.48
N PHE A 25 6.02 25.86 -15.84
CA PHE A 25 5.79 24.44 -16.07
C PHE A 25 4.32 24.13 -15.73
N ILE A 26 3.43 24.42 -16.67
CA ILE A 26 2.07 23.89 -16.71
C ILE A 26 1.93 23.29 -18.11
N SER A 27 2.42 22.06 -18.24
CA SER A 27 1.89 21.16 -19.24
C SER A 27 1.60 19.87 -18.51
N GLY A 28 0.31 19.55 -18.39
CA GLY A 28 -0.11 18.18 -18.12
C GLY A 28 0.50 17.34 -19.22
N CYS A 29 1.53 16.59 -18.87
CA CYS A 29 2.07 15.58 -19.76
C CYS A 29 1.00 14.51 -19.87
N VAL A 30 0.26 14.55 -20.99
CA VAL A 30 -0.29 13.33 -21.59
C VAL A 30 0.91 12.41 -21.74
N GLU A 31 1.08 11.51 -20.77
CA GLU A 31 2.15 10.50 -20.76
C GLU A 31 2.03 9.70 -22.04
N ASN A 32 2.99 9.93 -22.94
CA ASN A 32 3.14 9.23 -24.19
C ASN A 32 3.42 7.75 -23.86
N GLU A 33 2.50 6.84 -24.17
CA GLU A 33 2.57 5.42 -23.78
C GLU A 33 3.83 4.71 -24.30
N ASN A 34 4.49 5.27 -25.32
CA ASN A 34 5.79 4.82 -25.83
C ASN A 34 6.98 4.99 -24.86
N LYS A 35 6.77 5.59 -23.67
CA LYS A 35 7.83 5.81 -22.66
C LYS A 35 8.04 4.59 -21.74
N TYR A 36 7.04 3.73 -21.59
CA TYR A 36 7.08 2.59 -20.68
C TYR A 36 7.34 1.30 -21.44
N LYS A 37 8.31 0.51 -20.98
CA LYS A 37 8.73 -0.74 -21.63
C LYS A 37 7.98 -1.94 -21.07
N TYR A 38 7.49 -1.83 -19.84
CA TYR A 38 6.84 -2.90 -19.10
C TYR A 38 5.46 -2.43 -18.65
N SER A 39 4.49 -3.34 -18.66
CA SER A 39 3.17 -3.10 -18.12
C SER A 39 2.64 -4.35 -17.41
N LYS A 40 1.99 -4.16 -16.27
CA LYS A 40 1.33 -5.24 -15.51
C LYS A 40 0.07 -4.69 -14.86
N THR A 41 -0.94 -5.51 -14.63
CA THR A 41 -2.10 -5.15 -13.81
C THR A 41 -1.94 -5.79 -12.44
N ILE A 42 -2.07 -5.01 -11.38
CA ILE A 42 -1.96 -5.45 -9.98
C ILE A 42 -3.20 -4.98 -9.25
N SER A 43 -3.98 -5.90 -8.66
CA SER A 43 -5.23 -5.59 -7.96
C SER A 43 -6.19 -4.72 -8.78
N GLY A 44 -6.29 -4.99 -10.09
CA GLY A 44 -7.11 -4.23 -11.03
C GLY A 44 -6.60 -2.81 -11.36
N ILE A 45 -5.38 -2.45 -10.97
CA ILE A 45 -4.71 -1.18 -11.28
C ILE A 45 -3.60 -1.42 -12.29
N ASN A 46 -3.55 -0.62 -13.34
CA ASN A 46 -2.49 -0.70 -14.34
C ASN A 46 -1.20 -0.06 -13.83
N VAL A 47 -0.12 -0.78 -13.99
CA VAL A 47 1.25 -0.38 -13.70
C VAL A 47 2.00 -0.25 -15.01
N TYR A 48 2.60 0.91 -15.24
CA TYR A 48 3.44 1.19 -16.40
C TYR A 48 4.85 1.50 -15.90
N SER A 49 5.87 0.81 -16.42
CA SER A 49 7.24 0.90 -15.90
C SER A 49 8.31 1.04 -16.98
N GLN A 50 9.33 1.84 -16.69
CA GLN A 50 10.54 1.97 -17.50
C GLN A 50 11.59 0.88 -17.19
N ILE A 51 11.55 0.35 -15.97
CA ILE A 51 12.40 -0.74 -15.47
C ILE A 51 11.57 -2.02 -15.29
N PRO A 52 12.17 -3.23 -15.25
CA PRO A 52 11.45 -4.43 -14.87
C PRO A 52 10.68 -4.22 -13.57
N VAL A 53 9.39 -4.59 -13.59
CA VAL A 53 8.47 -4.30 -12.47
C VAL A 53 8.94 -4.94 -11.16
N SER A 54 9.63 -6.09 -11.22
CA SER A 54 10.23 -6.76 -10.07
C SER A 54 11.42 -6.02 -9.45
N GLU A 55 12.03 -5.05 -10.13
CA GLU A 55 13.13 -4.26 -9.53
C GLU A 55 12.63 -3.37 -8.38
N VAL A 56 11.34 -2.99 -8.43
CA VAL A 56 10.67 -2.18 -7.39
C VAL A 56 10.65 -2.91 -6.06
N GLU A 57 10.64 -4.25 -6.07
CA GLU A 57 10.64 -5.06 -4.85
C GLU A 57 11.85 -4.77 -3.95
N ASN A 58 12.96 -4.32 -4.55
CA ASN A 58 14.21 -4.00 -3.85
C ASN A 58 14.31 -2.55 -3.37
N TRP A 59 13.23 -1.75 -3.47
CA TRP A 59 13.21 -0.36 -3.01
C TRP A 59 12.95 -0.28 -1.50
N ASP A 60 13.87 -0.81 -0.70
CA ASP A 60 13.71 -0.85 0.78
C ASP A 60 13.69 0.56 1.40
N ASP A 61 14.40 1.48 0.78
CA ASP A 61 14.52 2.89 1.15
C ASP A 61 13.75 3.74 0.12
N VAL A 62 12.79 4.55 0.56
CA VAL A 62 11.98 5.40 -0.33
C VAL A 62 11.87 6.82 0.20
N LEU A 63 11.83 7.80 -0.71
CA LEU A 63 11.53 9.18 -0.37
C LEU A 63 10.02 9.41 -0.49
N LEU A 64 9.34 9.59 0.65
CA LEU A 64 7.92 9.88 0.74
C LEU A 64 7.65 11.39 0.83
N ILE A 65 7.05 11.96 -0.21
CA ILE A 65 6.72 13.40 -0.22
C ILE A 65 5.46 13.65 0.62
N HIS A 66 5.62 14.45 1.67
CA HIS A 66 4.51 14.87 2.50
C HIS A 66 3.67 15.97 1.83
N LYS A 67 2.35 15.83 1.91
CA LYS A 67 1.36 16.81 1.44
C LYS A 67 0.21 16.89 2.44
N ASP A 68 -0.40 18.07 2.54
CA ASP A 68 -1.59 18.32 3.38
C ASP A 68 -2.87 17.75 2.73
N ASN A 69 -2.91 16.43 2.55
CA ASN A 69 -4.06 15.70 2.03
C ASN A 69 -4.15 14.36 2.76
N ASP A 70 -5.27 14.10 3.42
CA ASP A 70 -5.45 12.90 4.26
C ASP A 70 -5.22 11.59 3.51
N THR A 71 -5.64 11.49 2.25
CA THR A 71 -5.43 10.30 1.42
C THR A 71 -3.95 10.10 1.10
N VAL A 72 -3.22 11.17 0.81
CA VAL A 72 -1.76 11.12 0.59
C VAL A 72 -1.03 10.73 1.88
N ILE A 73 -1.45 11.30 3.02
CA ILE A 73 -0.89 10.97 4.34
C ILE A 73 -1.10 9.49 4.64
N ARG A 74 -2.31 8.97 4.45
CA ARG A 74 -2.62 7.55 4.66
C ARG A 74 -1.78 6.65 3.76
N CYS A 75 -1.68 6.97 2.47
CA CYS A 75 -0.84 6.20 1.57
C CYS A 75 0.65 6.25 1.95
N ASN A 76 1.17 7.39 2.40
CA ASN A 76 2.52 7.47 2.94
C ASN A 76 2.69 6.59 4.19
N LEU A 77 1.69 6.55 5.08
CA LEU A 77 1.72 5.69 6.26
C LEU A 77 1.70 4.20 5.88
N GLU A 78 0.88 3.81 4.89
CA GLU A 78 0.86 2.45 4.31
C GLU A 78 2.27 2.07 3.81
N LEU A 79 2.89 2.93 3.00
CA LEU A 79 4.23 2.69 2.46
C LEU A 79 5.31 2.64 3.54
N SER A 80 5.20 3.48 4.58
CA SER A 80 6.15 3.47 5.70
C SER A 80 6.06 2.22 6.58
N ALA A 81 4.97 1.45 6.47
CA ALA A 81 4.83 0.17 7.17
C ALA A 81 5.67 -0.94 6.52
N VAL A 82 5.98 -0.79 5.23
CA VAL A 82 6.69 -1.80 4.41
C VAL A 82 7.99 -1.28 3.80
N SER A 83 8.39 -0.05 4.12
CA SER A 83 9.61 0.58 3.58
C SER A 83 10.17 1.63 4.54
N HIS A 84 11.49 1.85 4.49
CA HIS A 84 12.16 2.87 5.29
C HIS A 84 12.13 4.23 4.58
N SER A 85 11.75 5.28 5.30
CA SER A 85 11.78 6.63 4.74
C SER A 85 13.22 7.15 4.68
N ASN A 86 13.72 7.44 3.48
CA ASN A 86 15.10 7.87 3.24
C ASN A 86 15.19 8.89 2.10
N TYR A 87 15.86 10.02 2.34
CA TYR A 87 16.03 11.10 1.36
C TYR A 87 16.82 10.72 0.10
N ASN A 88 17.58 9.63 0.15
CA ASN A 88 18.36 9.13 -0.98
C ASN A 88 17.68 7.98 -1.74
N GLY A 89 16.51 7.53 -1.28
CA GLY A 89 15.74 6.47 -1.94
C GLY A 89 14.97 6.98 -3.16
N PRO A 90 14.40 6.08 -3.99
CA PRO A 90 13.50 6.45 -5.06
C PRO A 90 12.33 7.30 -4.56
N GLU A 91 11.98 8.34 -5.30
CA GLU A 91 10.90 9.26 -4.93
C GLU A 91 9.54 8.65 -5.24
N ILE A 92 8.65 8.58 -4.25
CA ILE A 92 7.26 8.19 -4.46
C ILE A 92 6.37 9.43 -4.36
N SER A 93 5.75 9.78 -5.49
CA SER A 93 4.82 10.89 -5.59
C SER A 93 3.37 10.41 -5.64
N ILE A 94 2.55 10.87 -4.70
CA ILE A 94 1.12 10.50 -4.64
C ILE A 94 0.27 11.73 -4.96
N GLY A 95 -0.81 11.52 -5.70
CA GLY A 95 -1.82 12.56 -5.88
C GLY A 95 -2.79 12.31 -7.03
N LYS A 96 -3.57 13.34 -7.35
CA LYS A 96 -4.55 13.29 -8.44
C LYS A 96 -3.86 13.26 -9.81
N GLY A 97 -4.50 12.61 -10.77
CA GLY A 97 -4.13 12.61 -12.18
C GLY A 97 -5.36 12.38 -13.06
N ASP A 98 -5.17 12.45 -14.38
CA ASP A 98 -6.27 12.28 -15.35
C ASP A 98 -6.77 10.83 -15.44
N ARG A 99 -5.94 9.88 -14.98
CA ARG A 99 -6.22 8.45 -14.97
C ARG A 99 -5.61 7.78 -13.74
N THR A 100 -6.27 6.74 -13.26
CA THR A 100 -5.77 5.89 -12.17
C THR A 100 -4.68 4.95 -12.69
N GLY A 101 -3.55 4.89 -12.01
CA GLY A 101 -2.44 4.03 -12.39
C GLY A 101 -1.19 4.28 -11.56
N ILE A 102 -0.24 3.36 -11.71
CA ILE A 102 1.10 3.44 -11.14
C ILE A 102 2.08 3.62 -12.28
N TYR A 103 2.96 4.62 -12.17
CA TYR A 103 3.91 4.98 -13.21
C TYR A 103 5.32 4.96 -12.64
N ILE A 104 6.16 4.07 -13.13
CA ILE A 104 7.47 3.76 -12.56
C ILE A 104 8.56 4.20 -13.54
N HIS A 105 9.46 5.02 -13.01
CA HIS A 105 10.66 5.52 -13.64
C HIS A 105 11.90 4.93 -12.96
N GLU A 106 13.08 5.18 -13.51
CA GLU A 106 14.33 4.57 -13.02
C GLU A 106 14.56 4.80 -11.51
N ASN A 107 14.27 6.00 -10.98
CA ASN A 107 14.45 6.34 -9.56
C ASN A 107 13.22 7.03 -8.94
N SER A 108 12.03 6.80 -9.50
CA SER A 108 10.81 7.36 -8.93
C SER A 108 9.57 6.58 -9.34
N ALA A 109 8.53 6.69 -8.55
CA ALA A 109 7.20 6.22 -8.88
C ALA A 109 6.15 7.32 -8.68
N ALA A 110 5.10 7.29 -9.48
CA ALA A 110 3.93 8.12 -9.30
C ALA A 110 2.70 7.23 -9.12
N ILE A 111 2.03 7.38 -7.97
CA ILE A 111 0.75 6.74 -7.65
C ILE A 111 -0.34 7.77 -7.94
N LYS A 112 -1.15 7.54 -8.97
CA LYS A 112 -2.20 8.47 -9.42
C LYS A 112 -3.59 7.84 -9.31
N GLY A 113 -4.56 8.67 -8.95
CA GLY A 113 -5.98 8.35 -9.01
C GLY A 113 -6.80 9.55 -9.48
N VAL A 114 -7.98 9.30 -10.07
CA VAL A 114 -8.89 10.37 -10.52
C VAL A 114 -9.62 11.02 -9.34
N ASN A 115 -9.80 10.27 -8.26
CA ASN A 115 -10.37 10.69 -6.98
C ASN A 115 -9.62 10.01 -5.82
N ASP A 116 -9.98 10.36 -4.58
CA ASP A 116 -9.29 9.89 -3.39
C ASP A 116 -9.43 8.36 -3.18
N ALA A 117 -10.57 7.77 -3.54
CA ALA A 117 -10.76 6.31 -3.46
C ALA A 117 -9.86 5.57 -4.47
N ASP A 118 -9.68 6.14 -5.65
CA ASP A 118 -8.78 5.59 -6.67
C ASP A 118 -7.31 5.72 -6.28
N ILE A 119 -6.93 6.80 -5.58
CA ILE A 119 -5.58 6.94 -5.02
C ILE A 119 -5.34 5.84 -3.98
N THR A 120 -6.28 5.62 -3.06
CA THR A 120 -6.18 4.53 -2.06
C THR A 120 -6.05 3.17 -2.73
N ARG A 121 -6.87 2.87 -3.74
CA ARG A 121 -6.76 1.62 -4.50
C ARG A 121 -5.40 1.46 -5.19
N ALA A 122 -4.89 2.53 -5.80
CA ALA A 122 -3.57 2.52 -6.43
C ALA A 122 -2.45 2.37 -5.40
N CYS A 123 -2.61 2.92 -4.19
CA CYS A 123 -1.67 2.74 -3.09
C CYS A 123 -1.56 1.28 -2.67
N HIS A 124 -2.70 0.63 -2.42
CA HIS A 124 -2.75 -0.78 -2.08
C HIS A 124 -2.12 -1.67 -3.16
N ALA A 125 -2.39 -1.38 -4.44
CA ALA A 125 -1.77 -2.08 -5.56
C ALA A 125 -0.25 -1.86 -5.61
N PHE A 126 0.24 -0.68 -5.21
CA PHE A 126 1.66 -0.40 -5.11
C PHE A 126 2.32 -1.17 -3.96
N VAL A 127 1.66 -1.30 -2.80
CA VAL A 127 2.14 -2.14 -1.70
C VAL A 127 2.28 -3.60 -2.17
N CYS A 128 1.25 -4.15 -2.83
CA CYS A 128 1.32 -5.49 -3.40
C CYS A 128 2.51 -5.65 -4.37
N LEU A 129 2.74 -4.64 -5.21
CA LEU A 129 3.88 -4.63 -6.11
C LEU A 129 5.21 -4.64 -5.36
N LYS A 130 5.40 -3.69 -4.43
CA LYS A 130 6.64 -3.47 -3.71
C LYS A 130 7.03 -4.68 -2.85
N GLU A 131 6.04 -5.38 -2.31
CA GLU A 131 6.27 -6.53 -1.45
C GLU A 131 6.23 -7.86 -2.22
N GLY A 132 6.16 -7.83 -3.55
CA GLY A 132 6.11 -9.05 -4.37
C GLY A 132 4.87 -9.92 -4.11
N LEU A 133 3.79 -9.33 -3.56
CA LEU A 133 2.59 -10.04 -3.15
C LEU A 133 1.66 -10.28 -4.34
N THR A 134 1.15 -11.51 -4.44
CA THR A 134 0.01 -11.80 -5.30
C THR A 134 -1.25 -11.35 -4.58
N CYS A 135 -1.90 -10.29 -5.07
CA CYS A 135 -3.11 -9.73 -4.47
C CYS A 135 -4.36 -10.00 -5.32
N PRO A 136 -5.57 -10.05 -4.73
CA PRO A 136 -6.79 -10.26 -5.47
C PRO A 136 -7.09 -9.06 -6.36
N GLU A 137 -7.73 -9.28 -7.51
CA GLU A 137 -8.11 -8.21 -8.44
C GLU A 137 -8.97 -7.11 -7.80
N ASN A 138 -9.72 -7.45 -6.75
CA ASN A 138 -10.53 -6.52 -6.00
C ASN A 138 -10.32 -6.67 -4.50
N LEU A 139 -9.34 -5.92 -3.97
CA LEU A 139 -9.05 -5.82 -2.53
C LEU A 139 -10.23 -5.30 -1.71
N SER A 140 -11.19 -4.58 -2.30
CA SER A 140 -12.37 -4.09 -1.55
C SER A 140 -13.26 -5.23 -1.03
N LYS A 141 -13.17 -6.44 -1.61
CA LYS A 141 -13.88 -7.62 -1.09
C LYS A 141 -13.46 -8.01 0.34
N ILE A 142 -12.26 -7.64 0.77
CA ILE A 142 -11.79 -7.86 2.14
C ILE A 142 -12.72 -7.16 3.14
N LYS A 143 -13.12 -5.90 2.86
CA LYS A 143 -14.07 -5.17 3.71
C LYS A 143 -15.43 -5.85 3.78
N GLU A 144 -15.90 -6.41 2.67
CA GLU A 144 -17.21 -7.07 2.60
C GLU A 144 -17.25 -8.31 3.50
N ILE A 145 -16.17 -9.10 3.51
CA ILE A 145 -16.05 -10.30 4.36
C ILE A 145 -15.95 -9.92 5.85
N ILE A 146 -15.24 -8.84 6.16
CA ILE A 146 -14.97 -8.41 7.53
C ILE A 146 -16.10 -7.57 8.12
N ASN A 147 -17.07 -7.13 7.31
CA ASN A 147 -18.29 -6.48 7.76
C ASN A 147 -19.29 -7.47 8.39
N THR A 148 -18.82 -8.16 9.43
CA THR A 148 -19.53 -9.16 10.22
C THR A 148 -19.45 -8.79 11.70
N ASN A 149 -20.45 -9.23 12.48
CA ASN A 149 -20.42 -9.07 13.93
C ASN A 149 -19.48 -10.10 14.60
N HIS A 150 -19.15 -11.18 13.90
CA HIS A 150 -18.32 -12.28 14.39
C HIS A 150 -17.30 -12.69 13.33
N LEU A 151 -16.04 -12.78 13.71
CA LEU A 151 -14.92 -13.15 12.84
C LEU A 151 -14.22 -14.38 13.40
N ASN A 152 -13.84 -15.32 12.52
CA ASN A 152 -12.88 -16.36 12.90
C ASN A 152 -11.51 -15.96 12.37
N ILE A 153 -10.47 -16.15 13.18
CA ILE A 153 -9.08 -16.06 12.73
C ILE A 153 -8.45 -17.42 12.95
N ILE A 154 -7.81 -17.95 11.92
CA ILE A 154 -7.14 -19.23 11.94
C ILE A 154 -5.65 -18.96 11.69
N LEU A 155 -4.82 -19.26 12.68
CA LEU A 155 -3.38 -19.01 12.63
C LEU A 155 -2.64 -20.34 12.53
N ASP A 156 -1.77 -20.48 11.53
CA ASP A 156 -0.83 -21.60 11.46
C ASP A 156 0.08 -21.65 12.70
N ASN A 157 0.18 -22.82 13.32
CA ASN A 157 0.97 -23.00 14.54
C ASN A 157 2.48 -22.83 14.34
N THR A 158 2.95 -22.70 13.10
CA THR A 158 4.35 -22.47 12.72
C THR A 158 4.68 -21.01 12.47
N THR A 159 3.69 -20.11 12.44
CA THR A 159 3.89 -18.66 12.24
C THR A 159 4.65 -18.02 13.40
N ARG A 160 5.68 -17.22 13.12
CA ARG A 160 6.57 -16.61 14.14
C ARG A 160 6.93 -15.16 13.78
N GLY A 161 7.73 -14.53 14.64
CA GLY A 161 8.43 -13.29 14.30
C GLY A 161 7.49 -12.13 13.95
N LYS A 162 7.74 -11.50 12.79
CA LYS A 162 7.04 -10.30 12.32
C LYS A 162 5.55 -10.55 12.07
N SER A 163 5.15 -11.71 11.56
CA SER A 163 3.72 -12.04 11.38
C SER A 163 2.95 -12.05 12.71
N VAL A 164 3.55 -12.54 13.80
CA VAL A 164 2.87 -12.45 15.12
C VAL A 164 2.59 -11.00 15.50
N HIS A 165 3.48 -10.07 15.14
CA HIS A 165 3.27 -8.65 15.39
C HIS A 165 2.17 -8.07 14.50
N GLY A 166 2.18 -8.35 13.19
CA GLY A 166 1.17 -7.81 12.28
C GLY A 166 -0.24 -8.35 12.58
N TYR A 167 -0.35 -9.62 12.96
CA TYR A 167 -1.59 -10.20 13.47
C TYR A 167 -2.12 -9.50 14.74
N ILE A 168 -1.24 -9.07 15.65
CA ILE A 168 -1.65 -8.29 16.84
C ILE A 168 -2.21 -6.93 16.44
N GLU A 169 -1.56 -6.23 15.51
CA GLU A 169 -2.07 -4.94 15.01
C GLU A 169 -3.40 -5.11 14.27
N LEU A 170 -3.55 -6.20 13.53
CA LEU A 170 -4.77 -6.54 12.83
C LEU A 170 -5.97 -6.73 13.79
N PHE A 171 -5.75 -7.22 15.02
CA PHE A 171 -6.78 -7.24 16.05
C PHE A 171 -7.29 -5.86 16.45
N GLU A 172 -6.41 -4.87 16.51
CA GLU A 172 -6.79 -3.50 16.83
C GLU A 172 -7.71 -2.94 15.74
N ALA A 173 -7.42 -3.22 14.47
CA ALA A 173 -8.31 -2.87 13.36
C ALA A 173 -9.68 -3.56 13.48
N PHE A 174 -9.76 -4.84 13.86
CA PHE A 174 -11.04 -5.50 14.10
C PHE A 174 -11.87 -4.86 15.21
N GLY A 175 -11.20 -4.46 16.30
CA GLY A 175 -11.85 -3.73 17.40
C GLY A 175 -12.44 -2.40 16.96
N HIS A 176 -11.79 -1.73 16.00
CA HIS A 176 -12.24 -0.46 15.43
C HIS A 176 -13.51 -0.61 14.58
N VAL A 177 -13.66 -1.74 13.87
CA VAL A 177 -14.84 -2.01 13.04
C VAL A 177 -15.98 -2.69 13.84
N ARG A 178 -17.01 -3.16 13.13
CA ARG A 178 -18.23 -3.75 13.72
C ARG A 178 -18.05 -5.16 14.27
N VAL A 179 -16.84 -5.68 14.32
CA VAL A 179 -16.56 -7.01 14.86
C VAL A 179 -16.71 -6.96 16.38
N SER A 180 -17.69 -7.72 16.88
CA SER A 180 -18.05 -7.77 18.30
C SER A 180 -17.47 -8.99 19.03
N SER A 181 -17.13 -10.04 18.28
CA SER A 181 -16.45 -11.21 18.79
C SER A 181 -15.52 -11.83 17.76
N ILE A 182 -14.40 -12.38 18.25
CA ILE A 182 -13.40 -13.07 17.44
C ILE A 182 -13.13 -14.42 18.06
N ASP A 183 -13.30 -15.49 17.28
CA ASP A 183 -12.86 -16.84 17.67
C ASP A 183 -11.49 -17.10 17.02
N LEU A 184 -10.46 -17.32 17.84
CA LEU A 184 -9.10 -17.60 17.39
C LEU A 184 -8.85 -19.10 17.39
N TYR A 185 -8.49 -19.65 16.24
CA TYR A 185 -8.10 -21.03 16.05
C TYR A 185 -6.60 -21.13 15.80
N LEU A 186 -5.97 -22.12 16.40
CA LEU A 186 -4.63 -22.56 16.05
C LEU A 186 -4.73 -23.75 15.11
N MET A 187 -4.11 -23.64 13.95
CA MET A 187 -4.06 -24.71 12.96
C MET A 187 -2.78 -25.51 13.12
N ASP A 188 -2.93 -26.82 13.29
CA ASP A 188 -1.85 -27.79 13.19
C ASP A 188 -2.19 -28.78 12.07
N ASN A 189 -1.46 -28.70 10.97
CA ASN A 189 -1.77 -29.40 9.72
C ASN A 189 -3.19 -29.07 9.23
N GLN A 190 -4.12 -30.03 9.25
CA GLN A 190 -5.52 -29.85 8.83
C GLN A 190 -6.49 -29.73 10.01
N LYS A 191 -5.98 -29.63 11.24
CA LYS A 191 -6.81 -29.56 12.45
C LYS A 191 -6.79 -28.17 13.02
N CYS A 192 -7.96 -27.66 13.37
CA CYS A 192 -8.11 -26.34 13.97
C CYS A 192 -8.60 -26.48 15.41
N GLU A 193 -7.80 -26.02 16.37
CA GLU A 193 -8.18 -25.96 17.78
C GLU A 193 -8.53 -24.54 18.16
N LEU A 194 -9.74 -24.35 18.70
CA LEU A 194 -10.16 -23.06 19.22
C LEU A 194 -9.33 -22.71 20.47
N MET A 195 -8.49 -21.70 20.35
CA MET A 195 -7.60 -21.23 21.41
C MET A 195 -8.28 -20.19 22.30
N SER A 196 -9.05 -19.29 21.70
CA SER A 196 -9.59 -18.14 22.43
C SER A 196 -10.89 -17.65 21.80
N LYS A 197 -11.75 -17.08 22.65
CA LYS A 197 -12.89 -16.26 22.25
C LYS A 197 -12.72 -14.87 22.82
N LEU A 198 -12.48 -13.89 21.95
CA LEU A 198 -12.38 -12.48 22.31
C LEU A 198 -13.73 -11.82 22.06
N ARG A 199 -14.19 -10.97 22.98
CA ARG A 199 -15.39 -10.13 22.79
C ARG A 199 -14.99 -8.66 22.86
N ARG A 200 -15.77 -7.76 22.29
CA ARG A 200 -15.43 -6.33 22.15
C ARG A 200 -15.01 -5.61 23.44
N VAL A 201 -15.49 -6.06 24.61
CA VAL A 201 -15.05 -5.53 25.93
C VAL A 201 -13.64 -6.04 26.29
N ASP A 202 -13.27 -7.21 25.78
CA ASP A 202 -11.99 -7.90 25.95
C ASP A 202 -10.97 -7.65 24.83
N VAL A 203 -11.33 -6.94 23.75
CA VAL A 203 -10.38 -6.57 22.68
C VAL A 203 -9.44 -5.45 23.14
N VAL A 204 -9.90 -4.61 24.10
CA VAL A 204 -9.07 -3.57 24.74
C VAL A 204 -8.31 -4.12 25.96
N TYR A 205 -8.80 -5.21 26.56
CA TYR A 205 -8.17 -5.94 27.66
C TYR A 205 -8.32 -7.43 27.39
N GLN A 206 -7.28 -8.07 26.81
CA GLN A 206 -7.29 -9.49 26.47
C GLN A 206 -7.70 -10.36 27.68
N SER A 207 -8.95 -10.79 27.73
CA SER A 207 -9.36 -11.90 28.59
C SER A 207 -9.51 -13.14 27.70
N ILE A 208 -8.51 -14.02 27.80
CA ILE A 208 -8.43 -15.24 26.99
C ILE A 208 -9.29 -16.31 27.67
N ASN A 209 -10.50 -16.53 27.18
CA ASN A 209 -11.27 -17.73 27.53
C ASN A 209 -10.84 -18.87 26.61
N ILE A 210 -9.96 -19.74 27.12
CA ILE A 210 -9.51 -20.95 26.41
C ILE A 210 -10.65 -21.95 26.41
N THR A 211 -11.24 -22.18 25.25
CA THR A 211 -12.27 -23.21 25.06
C THR A 211 -11.72 -24.25 24.12
N GLY A 212 -11.09 -25.32 24.64
CA GLY A 212 -10.42 -26.38 23.87
C GLY A 212 -11.35 -27.23 22.98
N LYS A 213 -12.08 -26.58 22.08
CA LYS A 213 -12.95 -27.19 21.08
C LYS A 213 -12.14 -27.38 19.81
N THR A 214 -11.89 -28.64 19.45
CA THR A 214 -11.23 -29.00 18.20
C THR A 214 -12.25 -29.16 17.08
N VAL A 215 -11.96 -28.62 15.91
CA VAL A 215 -12.68 -28.84 14.65
C VAL A 215 -11.73 -29.57 13.69
N ASN A 216 -12.19 -30.65 13.08
CA ASN A 216 -11.36 -31.51 12.22
C ASN A 216 -11.16 -30.94 10.80
N ASP A 217 -11.82 -29.83 10.48
CA ASP A 217 -11.72 -29.14 9.20
C ASP A 217 -11.51 -27.65 9.48
N CYS A 218 -10.46 -27.09 8.88
CA CYS A 218 -10.10 -25.68 8.98
C CYS A 218 -10.81 -24.82 7.92
N ASP A 219 -11.77 -25.38 7.18
CA ASP A 219 -12.71 -24.66 6.33
C ASP A 219 -13.71 -23.84 7.17
N ILE A 220 -13.20 -22.74 7.72
CA ILE A 220 -13.94 -21.83 8.60
C ILE A 220 -13.95 -20.44 7.93
N ASP A 221 -15.15 -19.89 7.73
CA ASP A 221 -15.35 -18.50 7.28
C ASP A 221 -14.54 -17.52 8.15
N GLY A 222 -13.71 -16.66 7.55
CA GLY A 222 -12.88 -15.73 8.31
C GLY A 222 -11.54 -15.41 7.66
N ILE A 223 -10.51 -15.23 8.48
CA ILE A 223 -9.15 -14.94 8.02
C ILE A 223 -8.25 -16.12 8.38
N LEU A 224 -7.55 -16.64 7.39
CA LEU A 224 -6.61 -17.74 7.51
C LEU A 224 -5.20 -17.21 7.25
N ILE A 225 -4.32 -17.32 8.24
CA ILE A 225 -2.93 -16.84 8.19
C ILE A 225 -2.01 -18.06 8.13
N LEU A 226 -1.37 -18.28 6.99
CA LEU A 226 -0.64 -19.50 6.65
C LEU A 226 0.84 -19.24 6.41
N LYS A 227 1.70 -20.07 7.02
CA LYS A 227 3.10 -20.11 6.62
C LYS A 227 3.20 -20.78 5.25
N SER A 228 3.83 -20.12 4.28
CA SER A 228 3.89 -20.59 2.89
C SER A 228 5.12 -20.03 2.17
N ASP A 229 5.60 -20.74 1.15
CA ASP A 229 6.66 -20.25 0.24
C ASP A 229 6.13 -19.28 -0.82
N ASN A 230 4.80 -19.25 -1.01
CA ASN A 230 4.13 -18.27 -1.85
C ASN A 230 3.67 -17.10 -0.98
N ASN A 231 3.83 -15.87 -1.50
CA ASN A 231 3.36 -14.62 -0.91
C ASN A 231 2.07 -14.17 -1.61
N GLU A 232 0.91 -14.41 -0.98
CA GLU A 232 -0.40 -14.24 -1.59
C GLU A 232 -1.46 -13.79 -0.57
N ILE A 233 -2.21 -12.74 -0.94
CA ILE A 233 -3.52 -12.46 -0.38
C ILE A 233 -4.57 -13.02 -1.33
N LYS A 234 -5.43 -13.90 -0.83
CA LYS A 234 -6.49 -14.51 -1.61
C LYS A 234 -7.84 -14.32 -0.95
N VAL A 235 -8.86 -14.13 -1.77
CA VAL A 235 -10.26 -14.09 -1.32
C VAL A 235 -11.01 -15.24 -1.97
N THR A 236 -11.40 -16.24 -1.18
CA THR A 236 -12.13 -17.43 -1.64
C THR A 236 -13.44 -17.55 -0.86
N GLY A 237 -14.58 -17.34 -1.52
CA GLY A 237 -15.87 -17.36 -0.85
C GLY A 237 -15.94 -16.29 0.25
N LYS A 238 -16.01 -16.73 1.52
CA LYS A 238 -16.01 -15.87 2.70
C LYS A 238 -14.71 -15.93 3.50
N GLN A 239 -13.67 -16.50 2.92
CA GLN A 239 -12.36 -16.61 3.54
C GLN A 239 -11.38 -15.64 2.88
N ILE A 240 -10.63 -14.93 3.71
CA ILE A 240 -9.43 -14.20 3.32
C ILE A 240 -8.25 -15.07 3.74
N ILE A 241 -7.38 -15.40 2.81
CA ILE A 241 -6.19 -16.23 3.06
C ILE A 241 -4.98 -15.33 2.88
N LEU A 242 -4.16 -15.24 3.91
CA LEU A 242 -2.83 -14.61 3.92
C LEU A 242 -1.83 -15.76 3.96
N SER A 243 -0.86 -15.77 3.06
CA SER A 243 0.08 -16.88 2.85
C SER A 243 1.43 -16.32 2.50
N GLY A 244 2.45 -16.59 3.31
CA GLY A 244 3.81 -16.12 3.06
C GLY A 244 4.80 -16.58 4.13
N ASP A 245 6.04 -16.12 4.02
CA ASP A 245 6.99 -16.20 5.13
C ASP A 245 6.64 -15.18 6.23
N ASP A 246 7.44 -15.09 7.30
CA ASP A 246 7.06 -14.23 8.44
C ASP A 246 7.14 -12.74 8.09
N GLU A 247 7.95 -12.36 7.08
CA GLU A 247 8.09 -10.97 6.63
C GLU A 247 6.94 -10.60 5.71
N HIS A 248 6.64 -11.44 4.73
CA HIS A 248 5.55 -11.19 3.78
C HIS A 248 4.19 -11.27 4.45
N LEU A 249 3.98 -12.22 5.38
CA LEU A 249 2.75 -12.27 6.18
C LEU A 249 2.53 -10.97 6.96
N HIS A 250 3.59 -10.35 7.49
CA HIS A 250 3.47 -9.06 8.15
C HIS A 250 2.96 -7.98 7.17
N SER A 251 3.54 -7.90 5.97
CA SER A 251 3.11 -6.97 4.93
C SER A 251 1.66 -7.22 4.48
N GLU A 252 1.25 -8.49 4.37
CA GLU A 252 -0.12 -8.89 4.06
C GLU A 252 -1.12 -8.47 5.15
N GLU A 253 -0.78 -8.72 6.41
CA GLU A 253 -1.56 -8.28 7.58
C GLU A 253 -1.68 -6.76 7.63
N MET A 254 -0.60 -6.03 7.33
CA MET A 254 -0.59 -4.57 7.26
C MET A 254 -1.50 -4.03 6.16
N LEU A 255 -1.44 -4.63 4.97
CA LEU A 255 -2.33 -4.24 3.88
C LEU A 255 -3.80 -4.50 4.23
N VAL A 256 -4.10 -5.64 4.86
CA VAL A 256 -5.45 -5.96 5.33
C VAL A 256 -5.90 -4.97 6.43
N PHE A 257 -5.02 -4.62 7.37
CA PHE A 257 -5.27 -3.58 8.38
C PHE A 257 -5.69 -2.27 7.72
N ASP A 258 -4.91 -1.80 6.74
CA ASP A 258 -5.14 -0.52 6.06
C ASP A 258 -6.39 -0.50 5.20
N ILE A 259 -6.75 -1.66 4.66
CA ILE A 259 -8.04 -1.84 4.03
C ILE A 259 -9.12 -1.66 5.10
N ILE A 260 -9.10 -2.38 6.21
CA ILE A 260 -10.22 -2.43 7.18
C ILE A 260 -10.40 -1.12 7.93
N ALA A 261 -9.33 -0.55 8.48
CA ALA A 261 -9.34 0.57 9.41
C ALA A 261 -8.26 1.62 9.06
N PRO A 262 -8.28 2.22 7.85
CA PRO A 262 -7.24 3.15 7.39
C PRO A 262 -7.08 4.38 8.30
N GLU A 263 -8.17 4.83 8.94
CA GLU A 263 -8.15 5.92 9.92
C GLU A 263 -7.37 5.58 11.20
N LEU A 264 -7.31 4.31 11.59
CA LEU A 264 -6.65 3.90 12.83
C LEU A 264 -5.14 4.11 12.73
N ARG A 265 -4.52 3.85 11.56
CA ARG A 265 -3.08 4.09 11.36
C ARG A 265 -2.72 5.55 11.60
N GLN A 266 -3.55 6.47 11.11
CA GLN A 266 -3.36 7.90 11.30
C GLN A 266 -3.44 8.29 12.79
N LEU A 267 -4.40 7.73 13.53
CA LEU A 267 -4.54 7.96 14.98
C LEU A 267 -3.36 7.39 15.78
N MET A 268 -2.91 6.18 15.45
CA MET A 268 -1.74 5.55 16.07
C MET A 268 -0.47 6.36 15.84
N HIS A 269 -0.30 6.93 14.65
CA HIS A 269 0.84 7.79 14.35
C HIS A 269 0.78 9.13 15.09
N GLN A 270 -0.41 9.72 15.26
CA GLN A 270 -0.58 10.96 16.01
C GLN A 270 -0.28 10.79 17.51
N ASN A 271 -0.66 9.66 18.11
CA ASN A 271 -0.46 9.41 19.54
C ASN A 271 0.98 9.05 19.93
N LYS A 272 1.84 8.74 18.95
CA LYS A 272 3.27 8.44 19.17
C LYS A 272 4.15 9.70 19.17
N ASN A 273 3.61 10.86 18.77
CA ASN A 273 4.30 12.16 18.73
C ASN A 273 3.75 13.11 19.80
#